data_AF-A0A087TLL3-F1
#
_entry.id   AF-A0A087TLL3-F1
#
_cell.length_a   1.000
_cell.length_b   1.000
_cell.length_c   1.000
_cell.angle_alpha   90.00
_cell.angle_beta   90.00
_cell.angle_gamma   90.00
#
_symmetry.space_group_name_H-M   'P 1'
#
loop_
_entity.id
_entity.type
_entity.pdbx_description
1 polymer ?
#
loop_
_entity_poly.entity_id
_entity_poly.type
_entity_poly.pdbx_seq_one_letter_code
_entity_poly.pdbx_strand_id
1 'polypeptide(L)'
;MQSSGKIKVADLNKLLTCVLCKGYYIDATTIIECLHSFCRTCIVRYLQTNKFCPTCEVQVHKTRPLVNIRSDQTLQDIVYKLVPGLFKNEMKRR
;
A
#
# COMPACT_ATOMS: atom_id res chain seq x y z
N MET A 1 -12.01 -26.40 -16.66
CA MET A 1 -12.95 -25.30 -16.40
C MET A 1 -12.61 -24.69 -15.05
N GLN A 2 -12.00 -23.51 -15.00
CA GLN A 2 -11.85 -22.79 -13.74
C GLN A 2 -13.22 -22.21 -13.38
N SER A 3 -13.82 -22.71 -12.30
CA SER A 3 -15.06 -22.15 -11.76
C SER A 3 -14.81 -20.70 -11.37
N SER A 4 -15.49 -19.75 -12.02
CA SER A 4 -15.46 -18.34 -11.65
C SER A 4 -16.18 -18.13 -10.32
N GLY A 5 -15.45 -18.35 -9.22
CA GLY A 5 -15.94 -18.10 -7.87
C GLY A 5 -16.11 -16.60 -7.63
N LYS A 6 -17.30 -16.17 -7.21
CA LYS A 6 -17.52 -14.78 -6.77
C LYS A 6 -16.92 -14.63 -5.36
N ILE A 7 -15.95 -13.74 -5.21
CA ILE A 7 -15.35 -13.38 -3.92
C ILE A 7 -15.85 -11.98 -3.53
N LYS A 8 -16.20 -11.77 -2.25
CA LYS A 8 -16.55 -10.43 -1.78
C LYS A 8 -15.27 -9.63 -1.61
N VAL A 9 -15.22 -8.42 -2.16
CA VAL A 9 -14.06 -7.51 -2.00
C VAL A 9 -13.70 -7.30 -0.53
N ALA A 10 -14.70 -7.28 0.35
CA ALA A 10 -14.51 -7.14 1.79
C ALA A 10 -13.56 -8.20 2.39
N ASP A 11 -13.58 -9.43 1.86
CA ASP A 11 -12.72 -10.51 2.34
C ASP A 11 -11.24 -10.27 1.96
N LEU A 12 -11.00 -9.46 0.92
CA LEU A 12 -9.67 -9.07 0.45
C LEU A 12 -9.16 -7.78 1.10
N ASN A 13 -9.99 -7.03 1.83
CA ASN A 13 -9.62 -5.70 2.35
C ASN A 13 -8.32 -5.72 3.16
N LYS A 14 -8.08 -6.77 3.97
CA LYS A 14 -6.85 -6.92 4.76
C LYS A 14 -5.57 -6.87 3.90
N LEU A 15 -5.66 -7.27 2.63
CA LEU A 15 -4.55 -7.29 1.68
C LEU A 15 -4.45 -6.01 0.84
N LEU A 16 -5.51 -5.19 0.82
CA LEU A 16 -5.65 -4.04 -0.09
C LEU A 16 -5.65 -2.69 0.63
N THR A 17 -5.68 -2.69 1.97
CA THR A 17 -5.74 -1.47 2.79
C THR A 17 -4.42 -1.13 3.44
N CYS A 18 -4.11 0.16 3.48
CA CYS A 18 -2.96 0.70 4.19
C CYS A 18 -3.24 0.79 5.70
N VAL A 19 -2.33 0.25 6.51
CA VAL A 19 -2.46 0.26 7.97
C VAL A 19 -2.34 1.66 8.61
N LEU A 20 -1.72 2.63 7.92
CA LEU A 20 -1.52 3.99 8.43
C LEU A 20 -2.79 4.85 8.32
N CYS A 21 -3.48 4.81 7.17
CA CYS A 21 -4.70 5.61 6.94
C CYS A 21 -6.01 4.81 7.04
N LYS A 22 -5.92 3.47 7.14
CA LYS A 22 -7.06 2.53 7.14
C LYS A 22 -7.92 2.56 5.86
N GLY A 23 -7.48 3.25 4.81
CA GLY A 23 -8.08 3.22 3.47
C GLY A 23 -7.36 2.26 2.51
N TYR A 24 -7.87 2.12 1.29
CA TYR A 24 -7.19 1.36 0.23
C TYR A 24 -5.86 2.00 -0.17
N TYR A 25 -4.93 1.20 -0.70
CA TYR A 25 -3.66 1.74 -1.22
C TYR A 25 -3.89 2.72 -2.36
N ILE A 26 -3.29 3.90 -2.23
CA ILE A 26 -3.17 4.93 -3.27
C ILE A 26 -1.69 5.24 -3.42
N ASP A 27 -1.20 5.14 -4.66
CA ASP A 27 0.23 5.14 -5.00
C ASP A 27 1.02 4.19 -4.06
N ALA A 28 0.68 2.90 -4.10
CA ALA A 28 1.25 1.86 -3.25
C ALA A 28 2.79 1.95 -3.26
N THR A 29 3.37 1.95 -2.06
CA THR A 29 4.80 2.11 -1.83
C THR A 29 5.24 1.08 -0.81
N THR A 30 6.22 0.26 -1.18
CA THR A 30 6.68 -0.90 -0.44
C THR A 30 8.06 -0.64 0.15
N ILE A 31 8.25 -1.00 1.42
CA ILE A 31 9.56 -1.01 2.08
C ILE A 31 10.35 -2.23 1.59
N ILE A 32 11.56 -2.03 1.07
CA ILE A 32 12.36 -3.12 0.46
C ILE A 32 12.74 -4.18 1.50
N GLU A 33 13.17 -3.75 2.69
CA GLU A 33 13.73 -4.62 3.73
C GLU A 33 12.74 -5.66 4.29
N CYS A 34 11.43 -5.37 4.23
CA CYS A 34 10.42 -6.23 4.86
C CYS A 34 9.15 -6.45 4.02
N LEU A 35 9.09 -5.90 2.80
CA LEU A 35 7.99 -6.01 1.85
C LEU A 35 6.61 -5.55 2.37
N HIS A 36 6.56 -4.75 3.44
CA HIS A 36 5.31 -4.11 3.87
C HIS A 36 5.00 -2.90 3.00
N SER A 37 3.74 -2.79 2.58
CA SER A 37 3.25 -1.76 1.67
C SER A 37 2.34 -0.75 2.38
N PHE A 38 2.35 0.49 1.87
CA PHE A 38 1.63 1.64 2.40
C PHE A 38 1.23 2.58 1.25
N CYS A 39 0.36 3.55 1.47
CA CYS A 39 0.19 4.65 0.52
C CYS A 39 1.45 5.53 0.50
N ARG A 40 1.85 6.05 -0.66
CA ARG A 40 3.05 6.89 -0.80
C ARG A 40 3.09 8.04 0.20
N THR A 41 2.00 8.82 0.27
CA THR A 41 1.90 9.98 1.17
C THR A 41 1.99 9.58 2.64
N CYS A 42 1.41 8.43 3.00
CA CYS A 42 1.42 7.92 4.36
C CYS A 42 2.82 7.52 4.82
N ILE A 43 3.52 6.69 4.03
CA ILE A 43 4.84 6.21 4.44
C ILE A 43 5.91 7.29 4.35
N VAL A 44 5.84 8.18 3.36
CA VAL A 44 6.79 9.31 3.26
C VAL A 44 6.65 10.22 4.48
N ARG A 45 5.42 10.58 4.89
CA ARG A 45 5.19 11.40 6.09
C ARG A 45 5.65 10.68 7.36
N TYR A 46 5.37 9.39 7.50
CA TYR A 46 5.78 8.62 8.67
C TYR A 46 7.31 8.54 8.82
N LEU A 47 8.03 8.33 7.71
CA LEU A 47 9.49 8.20 7.68
C LEU A 47 10.25 9.52 7.83
N GLN A 48 9.56 10.67 7.92
CA GLN A 48 10.18 11.94 8.28
C GLN A 48 10.67 11.95 9.73
N THR A 49 9.97 11.24 10.63
CA THR A 49 10.26 11.20 12.07
C THR A 49 10.64 9.82 12.57
N ASN A 50 10.52 8.78 11.74
CA ASN A 50 10.78 7.39 12.12
C ASN A 50 11.68 6.67 11.10
N LYS A 51 12.40 5.65 11.56
CA LYS A 51 13.31 4.84 10.74
C LYS A 51 12.97 3.35 10.71
N PHE A 52 11.87 2.96 11.32
CA PHE A 52 11.42 1.57 11.48
C PHE A 52 10.08 1.35 10.80
N CYS A 53 9.83 0.14 10.30
CA CYS A 53 8.57 -0.20 9.65
C CYS A 53 7.39 -0.03 10.62
N PRO A 54 6.28 0.64 10.22
CA PRO A 54 5.08 0.77 11.06
C PRO A 54 4.40 -0.56 11.43
N THR A 55 4.69 -1.65 10.72
CA THR A 55 4.01 -2.94 10.87
C THR A 55 4.83 -3.95 11.67
N CYS A 56 6.14 -4.04 11.40
CA CYS A 56 6.99 -5.09 11.96
C CYS A 56 8.24 -4.55 12.66
N GLU A 57 8.38 -3.23 12.77
CA GLU A 57 9.47 -2.55 13.49
C GLU A 57 10.88 -2.84 12.96
N VAL A 58 11.03 -3.52 11.83
CA VAL A 58 12.32 -3.68 11.13
C VAL A 58 12.86 -2.30 10.73
N GLN A 59 14.14 -2.06 10.95
CA GLN A 59 14.79 -0.81 10.54
C GLN A 59 14.79 -0.69 9.01
N VAL A 60 14.16 0.35 8.49
CA VAL A 60 14.06 0.62 7.05
C VAL A 60 15.42 1.01 6.47
N HIS A 61 16.14 1.89 7.17
CA HIS A 61 17.50 2.30 6.84
C HIS A 61 18.13 3.04 8.03
N LYS A 62 19.46 2.97 8.20
CA LYS A 62 20.21 3.59 9.32
C LYS A 62 20.01 5.11 9.44
N THR A 63 20.12 5.83 8.31
CA THR A 63 20.08 7.31 8.29
C THR A 63 18.98 7.89 7.40
N ARG A 64 18.77 7.36 6.20
CA ARG A 64 17.85 7.89 5.17
C ARG A 64 16.76 6.88 4.76
N PRO A 65 15.69 6.68 5.55
CA PRO A 65 14.65 5.67 5.27
C PRO A 65 14.01 5.76 3.88
N LEU A 66 13.88 6.97 3.32
CA LEU A 66 13.27 7.20 2.01
C LEU A 66 14.02 6.54 0.84
N VAL A 67 15.30 6.16 1.02
CA VAL A 67 16.07 5.46 -0.03
C VAL A 67 15.71 3.98 -0.15
N ASN A 68 15.02 3.41 0.85
CA ASN A 68 14.66 1.99 0.94
C ASN A 68 13.14 1.76 0.81
N ILE A 69 12.43 2.70 0.18
CA ILE A 69 11.04 2.53 -0.25
C ILE A 69 10.95 2.61 -1.78
N ARG A 70 10.05 1.84 -2.39
CA ARG A 70 9.84 1.82 -3.85
C ARG A 70 8.36 1.87 -4.16
N SER A 71 8.00 2.57 -5.24
CA SER A 71 6.66 2.48 -5.80
C SER A 71 6.38 1.05 -6.23
N ASP A 72 5.23 0.53 -5.83
CA ASP A 72 4.78 -0.83 -6.12
C ASP A 72 3.62 -0.77 -7.12
N GLN A 73 3.99 -0.62 -8.40
CA GLN A 73 3.00 -0.46 -9.46
C GLN A 73 2.11 -1.71 -9.59
N THR A 74 2.66 -2.90 -9.38
CA THR A 74 1.91 -4.15 -9.46
C THR A 74 0.85 -4.23 -8.37
N LEU A 75 1.20 -3.93 -7.11
CA LEU A 75 0.22 -3.88 -6.03
C LEU A 75 -0.84 -2.81 -6.29
N GLN A 76 -0.43 -1.62 -6.77
CA GLN A 76 -1.38 -0.56 -7.08
C GLN A 76 -2.37 -0.96 -8.19
N ASP A 77 -1.89 -1.63 -9.24
CA ASP A 77 -2.72 -2.13 -10.32
C ASP A 77 -3.69 -3.21 -9.84
N ILE A 78 -3.24 -4.11 -8.95
CA ILE A 78 -4.09 -5.13 -8.32
C ILE A 78 -5.21 -4.44 -7.54
N VAL A 79 -4.88 -3.47 -6.70
CA VAL A 79 -5.85 -2.73 -5.88
C VAL A 79 -6.87 -2.01 -6.76
N TYR A 80 -6.42 -1.32 -7.82
CA TYR A 80 -7.33 -0.62 -8.73
C TYR A 80 -8.20 -1.56 -9.57
N LYS A 81 -7.71 -2.74 -9.94
CA LYS A 81 -8.49 -3.74 -10.69
C LYS A 81 -9.50 -4.48 -9.80
N LEU A 82 -9.17 -4.72 -8.54
CA LEU A 82 -10.02 -5.48 -7.61
C LEU A 82 -11.07 -4.64 -6.90
N VAL A 83 -10.82 -3.35 -6.64
CA VAL A 83 -11.75 -2.48 -5.91
C VAL A 83 -12.57 -1.63 -6.88
N PRO A 84 -13.89 -1.92 -7.05
CA PRO A 84 -14.71 -1.23 -8.03
C PRO A 84 -14.78 0.28 -7.78
N GLY A 85 -14.56 1.07 -8.82
CA GLY A 85 -14.69 2.52 -8.77
C GLY A 85 -13.55 3.28 -8.07
N LEU A 86 -12.61 2.58 -7.42
CA LEU A 86 -11.54 3.22 -6.65
C LEU A 86 -10.68 4.16 -7.51
N PHE A 87 -10.18 3.68 -8.65
CA PHE A 87 -9.39 4.49 -9.58
C PHE A 87 -10.15 5.73 -10.06
N LYS A 88 -11.41 5.56 -10.50
CA LYS A 88 -12.25 6.67 -10.97
C LYS A 88 -12.48 7.71 -9.87
N ASN A 89 -12.70 7.27 -8.63
CA ASN A 89 -12.92 8.15 -7.49
C ASN A 89 -11.65 8.92 -7.13
N GLU A 90 -10.49 8.26 -7.17
CA GLU A 90 -9.20 8.91 -6.92
C GLU A 90 -8.88 9.95 -8.00
N MET A 91 -9.07 9.63 -9.28
CA MET A 91 -8.84 10.57 -10.37
C MET A 91 -9.75 11.81 -10.32
N LYS A 92 -10.95 11.70 -9.73
CA LYS A 92 -11.85 12.85 -9.50
C LYS A 92 -11.42 13.77 -8.36
N ARG A 93 -10.57 13.30 -7.44
CA ARG A 93 -10.11 14.05 -6.26
C ARG A 93 -8.81 14.80 -6.50
N ARG A 94 -8.09 14.46 -7.58
CA ARG A 94 -6.87 15.12 -8.03
C ARG A 94 -7.22 16.37 -8.84
#